data_AF-A0A0U2X6D6-F1
#
_entry.id   AF-A0A0U2X6D6-F1
#
_cell.length_a   1.000
_cell.length_b   1.000
_cell.length_c   1.000
_cell.angle_alpha   90.00
_cell.angle_beta   90.00
_cell.angle_gamma   90.00
#
_symmetry.space_group_name_H-M   'P 1'
#
loop_
_entity.id
_entity.type
_entity.pdbx_description
1 polymer ?
#
loop_
_entity_poly.entity_id
_entity_poly.type
_entity_poly.pdbx_seq_one_letter_code
_entity_poly.pdbx_strand_id
1 'polypeptide(L)'
;MGDACCDEEPDPLTASADPTDRHPSGPGTDRPLLTPDDVHHKRFPTVRLREGYEFAGVDTFMHQVEYTVDRLYKEINVLRSRPPAQVAAAARQTTDDAFEASRIIALADRDANDTVAAARTQASQIVNTAHAQADDLVREAQGRAEQIEHEIAQRTLAAEQVVRDKRAEAEAHDRVRINMERQLAELRSLVTEYRNRLQENLDGRWHDIEHKANQYHTSTPTPIDGPHQPAWQPNERTANQPTDNQRWSA
;
A
#
# COMPACT_ATOMS: atom_id res chain seq x y z
N MET A 1 84.31 -6.83 -26.07
CA MET A 1 85.38 -6.35 -25.19
C MET A 1 86.21 -5.41 -26.02
N GLY A 2 86.16 -4.11 -25.75
CA GLY A 2 87.22 -3.44 -25.00
C GLY A 2 88.32 -3.07 -25.99
N ASP A 3 88.85 -1.87 -26.05
CA ASP A 3 89.03 -0.94 -24.95
C ASP A 3 89.70 0.32 -25.50
N ALA A 4 89.73 1.32 -24.63
CA ALA A 4 90.79 2.32 -24.53
C ALA A 4 90.89 3.43 -25.60
N CYS A 5 90.39 4.57 -25.16
CA CYS A 5 90.92 5.92 -25.41
C CYS A 5 92.44 5.99 -25.28
N CYS A 6 93.07 6.87 -26.07
CA CYS A 6 93.78 8.06 -25.58
C CYS A 6 94.63 8.73 -26.69
N ASP A 7 94.58 10.07 -26.69
CA ASP A 7 95.71 10.99 -26.91
C ASP A 7 96.34 11.11 -28.31
N GLU A 8 96.25 12.28 -28.95
CA GLU A 8 97.11 13.45 -28.66
C GLU A 8 96.97 14.51 -29.79
N GLU A 9 96.82 15.78 -29.38
CA GLU A 9 96.87 17.03 -30.14
C GLU A 9 98.13 17.17 -31.04
N PRO A 10 98.14 18.03 -32.10
CA PRO A 10 98.18 19.48 -31.87
C PRO A 10 97.49 20.39 -32.91
N ASP A 11 96.99 21.53 -32.41
CA ASP A 11 96.79 22.82 -33.11
C ASP A 11 98.15 23.49 -33.44
N PRO A 12 98.25 24.67 -34.14
CA PRO A 12 97.24 25.49 -34.80
C PRO A 12 97.64 26.05 -36.20
N LEU A 13 96.65 26.59 -36.90
CA LEU A 13 96.68 27.82 -37.73
C LEU A 13 97.84 28.07 -38.71
N THR A 14 97.51 28.11 -40.01
CA THR A 14 97.78 29.33 -40.80
C THR A 14 96.67 29.56 -41.82
N ALA A 15 96.11 30.76 -41.74
CA ALA A 15 95.12 31.32 -42.63
C ALA A 15 95.69 31.56 -44.04
N SER A 16 94.87 31.30 -45.05
CA SER A 16 94.85 32.15 -46.24
C SER A 16 93.40 32.26 -46.73
N ALA A 17 92.92 33.49 -46.74
CA ALA A 17 91.59 33.87 -47.17
C ALA A 17 91.60 34.16 -48.67
N ASP A 18 90.58 33.67 -49.39
CA ASP A 18 90.13 34.24 -50.66
C ASP A 18 88.60 34.40 -50.59
N PRO A 19 88.00 35.54 -51.01
CA PRO A 19 86.71 35.99 -50.52
C PRO A 19 85.64 35.95 -51.62
N THR A 20 84.92 34.83 -51.81
CA THR A 20 83.62 34.89 -52.52
C THR A 20 82.57 33.82 -52.18
N ASP A 21 82.69 33.09 -51.07
CA ASP A 21 81.63 32.16 -50.65
C ASP A 21 81.55 32.07 -49.12
N ARG A 22 80.52 32.68 -48.52
CA ARG A 22 79.98 32.31 -47.19
C ARG A 22 78.55 31.84 -47.48
N HIS A 23 78.23 30.55 -47.43
CA HIS A 23 78.39 29.68 -46.27
C HIS A 23 78.62 28.20 -46.66
N PRO A 24 79.62 27.52 -46.08
CA PRO A 24 79.48 26.14 -45.62
C PRO A 24 78.90 26.15 -44.19
N SER A 25 78.15 25.16 -43.70
CA SER A 25 78.73 23.91 -43.16
C SER A 25 77.63 22.99 -42.59
N GLY A 26 77.79 21.67 -42.77
CA GLY A 26 77.75 20.57 -41.76
C GLY A 26 76.52 20.31 -40.86
N PRO A 27 76.28 19.04 -40.44
CA PRO A 27 75.13 18.63 -39.64
C PRO A 27 75.35 18.82 -38.12
N GLY A 28 74.32 19.21 -37.38
CA GLY A 28 74.16 18.82 -35.96
C GLY A 28 74.45 19.83 -34.85
N THR A 29 74.65 21.11 -35.10
CA THR A 29 74.73 22.15 -34.06
C THR A 29 73.47 22.98 -34.02
N ASP A 30 73.04 23.39 -32.81
CA ASP A 30 71.97 24.33 -32.51
C ASP A 30 71.79 25.31 -33.67
N ARG A 31 70.80 25.03 -34.54
CA ARG A 31 70.44 25.97 -35.59
C ARG A 31 70.10 27.25 -34.85
N PRO A 32 70.82 28.36 -35.10
CA PRO A 32 70.30 29.66 -34.70
C PRO A 32 68.87 29.66 -35.22
N LEU A 33 67.91 29.78 -34.30
CA LEU A 33 66.52 29.98 -34.66
C LEU A 33 66.54 31.08 -35.75
N LEU A 34 65.71 30.95 -36.78
CA LEU A 34 65.68 31.95 -37.85
C LEU A 34 65.46 33.31 -37.19
N THR A 35 66.38 34.26 -37.32
CA THR A 35 66.10 35.61 -36.84
C THR A 35 65.13 36.29 -37.82
N PRO A 36 64.31 37.24 -37.37
CA PRO A 36 63.45 38.01 -38.28
C PRO A 36 64.25 38.63 -39.44
N ASP A 37 65.48 39.08 -39.15
CA ASP A 37 66.41 39.66 -40.11
C ASP A 37 66.89 38.63 -41.17
N ASP A 38 67.07 37.36 -40.79
CA ASP A 38 67.44 36.28 -41.72
C ASP A 38 66.31 35.95 -42.71
N VAL A 39 65.05 36.13 -42.30
CA VAL A 39 63.88 35.94 -43.16
C VAL A 39 63.74 37.11 -44.13
N HIS A 40 63.95 38.34 -43.64
CA HIS A 40 63.86 39.56 -44.44
C HIS A 40 64.92 39.63 -45.56
N HIS A 41 66.15 39.18 -45.31
CA HIS A 41 67.24 39.22 -46.30
C HIS A 41 67.28 38.01 -47.25
N LYS A 42 66.35 37.07 -47.14
CA LYS A 42 66.38 35.82 -47.90
C LYS A 42 66.00 36.05 -49.37
N ARG A 43 66.90 35.69 -50.30
CA ARG A 43 66.65 35.73 -51.74
C ARG A 43 66.59 34.32 -52.33
N PHE A 44 65.54 34.04 -53.11
CA PHE A 44 65.38 32.75 -53.79
C PHE A 44 65.79 32.84 -55.27
N PRO A 45 66.56 31.88 -55.80
CA PRO A 45 66.92 31.84 -57.22
C PRO A 45 65.71 31.49 -58.10
N THR A 46 65.61 32.09 -59.30
CA THR A 46 64.51 31.84 -60.23
C THR A 46 64.77 30.60 -61.09
N VAL A 47 63.78 29.72 -61.24
CA VAL A 47 63.93 28.48 -62.02
C VAL A 47 63.38 28.70 -63.44
N ARG A 48 64.20 28.44 -64.46
CA ARG A 48 63.85 28.70 -65.88
C ARG A 48 63.20 27.51 -66.61
N LEU A 49 63.31 26.30 -66.05
CA LEU A 49 62.83 25.05 -66.70
C LEU A 49 61.64 24.37 -66.00
N ARG A 50 61.13 24.91 -64.90
CA ARG A 50 59.97 24.39 -64.17
C ARG A 50 59.08 25.54 -63.73
N GLU A 51 57.77 25.31 -63.68
CA GLU A 51 56.82 26.25 -63.07
C GLU A 51 57.25 26.50 -61.62
N GLY A 52 57.55 27.76 -61.30
CA GLY A 52 57.96 28.21 -59.98
C GLY A 52 56.80 28.79 -59.19
N TYR A 53 57.02 29.00 -57.89
CA TYR A 53 56.09 29.75 -57.06
C TYR A 53 55.98 31.21 -57.54
N GLU A 54 54.79 31.79 -57.42
CA GLU A 54 54.55 33.19 -57.76
C GLU A 54 55.31 34.12 -56.80
N PHE A 55 56.14 35.01 -57.35
CA PHE A 55 56.99 35.92 -56.56
C PHE A 55 56.19 36.74 -55.54
N ALA A 56 55.08 37.34 -55.97
CA ALA A 56 54.24 38.17 -55.10
C ALA A 56 53.60 37.37 -53.94
N GLY A 57 53.25 36.11 -54.20
CA GLY A 57 52.71 35.20 -53.17
C GLY A 57 53.78 34.78 -52.16
N VAL A 58 55.00 34.48 -52.63
CA VAL A 58 56.13 34.14 -51.76
C VAL A 58 56.52 35.32 -50.87
N ASP A 59 56.56 36.54 -51.42
CA ASP A 59 56.89 37.75 -50.64
C ASP A 59 55.85 38.03 -49.55
N THR A 60 54.56 37.88 -49.86
CA THR A 60 53.47 38.05 -48.88
C THR A 60 53.59 37.03 -47.74
N PHE A 61 53.92 35.77 -48.08
CA PHE A 61 54.14 34.72 -47.10
C PHE A 61 55.38 34.98 -46.23
N MET A 62 56.48 35.48 -46.81
CA MET A 62 57.70 35.80 -46.06
C MET A 62 57.47 36.90 -45.01
N HIS A 63 56.67 37.94 -45.31
CA HIS A 63 56.29 38.95 -44.31
C HIS A 63 55.53 38.35 -43.11
N GLN A 64 54.65 37.38 -43.37
CA GLN A 64 53.90 36.69 -42.30
C GLN A 64 54.82 35.82 -41.43
N VAL A 65 55.80 35.17 -42.07
CA VAL A 65 56.83 34.40 -41.36
C VAL A 65 57.68 35.32 -40.49
N GLU A 66 58.15 36.45 -41.03
CA GLU A 66 58.93 37.46 -40.29
C GLU A 66 58.20 37.94 -39.03
N TYR A 67 56.92 38.33 -39.18
CA TYR A 67 56.09 38.78 -38.06
C TYR A 67 55.95 37.71 -36.97
N THR A 68 55.73 36.46 -37.37
CA THR A 68 55.54 35.34 -36.44
C THR A 68 56.84 35.04 -35.69
N VAL A 69 57.96 35.06 -36.39
CA VAL A 69 59.29 34.84 -35.82
C VAL A 69 59.65 35.95 -34.83
N ASP A 70 59.46 37.23 -35.18
CA ASP A 70 59.73 38.36 -34.27
C ASP A 70 58.92 38.26 -32.97
N ARG A 71 57.62 37.94 -33.10
CA ARG A 71 56.74 37.72 -31.94
C ARG A 71 57.26 36.60 -31.05
N LEU A 72 57.60 35.45 -31.62
CA LEU A 72 58.09 34.29 -30.87
C LEU A 72 59.43 34.61 -30.19
N TYR A 73 60.33 35.34 -30.84
CA TYR A 73 61.59 35.77 -30.25
C TYR A 73 61.41 36.68 -29.05
N LYS A 74 60.51 37.67 -29.15
CA LYS A 74 60.17 38.55 -28.02
C LYS A 74 59.58 37.76 -26.86
N GLU A 75 58.68 36.83 -27.13
CA GLU A 75 58.07 35.97 -26.11
C GLU A 75 59.10 35.06 -25.43
N ILE A 76 59.99 34.44 -26.20
CA ILE A 76 61.11 33.62 -25.68
C ILE A 76 62.02 34.47 -24.79
N ASN A 77 62.37 35.68 -25.20
CA ASN A 77 63.23 36.56 -24.41
C ASN A 77 62.56 37.01 -23.11
N VAL A 78 61.28 37.34 -23.15
CA VAL A 78 60.50 37.68 -21.95
C VAL A 78 60.47 36.49 -20.99
N LEU A 79 60.17 35.28 -21.47
CA LEU A 79 60.14 34.07 -20.66
C LEU A 79 61.51 33.73 -20.06
N ARG A 80 62.59 33.89 -20.83
CA ARG A 80 63.97 33.68 -20.37
C ARG A 80 64.45 34.72 -19.35
N SER A 81 63.93 35.95 -19.44
CA SER A 81 64.26 37.03 -18.50
C SER A 81 63.53 36.92 -17.15
N ARG A 82 62.59 35.97 -17.00
CA ARG A 82 61.91 35.72 -15.73
C ARG A 82 62.89 35.07 -14.73
N PRO A 83 63.17 35.69 -13.58
CA PRO A 83 64.17 35.17 -12.65
C PRO A 83 63.72 33.85 -12.02
N PRO A 84 64.62 32.87 -11.84
CA PRO A 84 64.30 31.52 -11.33
C PRO A 84 63.66 31.54 -9.93
N ALA A 85 63.94 32.57 -9.12
CA ALA A 85 63.33 32.77 -7.81
C ALA A 85 61.80 32.98 -7.88
N GLN A 86 61.29 33.66 -8.91
CA GLN A 86 59.84 33.86 -9.09
C GLN A 86 59.14 32.59 -9.59
N VAL A 87 59.85 31.75 -10.33
CA VAL A 87 59.32 30.46 -10.82
C VAL A 87 59.28 29.45 -9.67
N ALA A 88 60.30 29.43 -8.82
CA ALA A 88 60.35 28.61 -7.61
C ALA A 88 59.36 29.06 -6.53
N ALA A 89 59.14 30.37 -6.35
CA ALA A 89 58.13 30.89 -5.44
C ALA A 89 56.71 30.54 -5.88
N ALA A 90 56.40 30.68 -7.18
CA ALA A 90 55.12 30.27 -7.74
C ALA A 90 54.89 28.76 -7.59
N ALA A 91 55.92 27.94 -7.83
CA ALA A 91 55.82 26.48 -7.64
C ALA A 91 55.57 26.09 -6.18
N ARG A 92 56.20 26.77 -5.20
CA ARG A 92 55.96 26.53 -3.77
C ARG A 92 54.55 26.95 -3.33
N GLN A 93 54.06 28.08 -3.83
CA GLN A 93 52.68 28.51 -3.58
C GLN A 93 51.67 27.48 -4.11
N THR A 94 51.88 26.95 -5.31
CA THR A 94 50.97 25.92 -5.84
C THR A 94 50.97 24.63 -5.03
N THR A 95 52.09 24.25 -4.39
CA THR A 95 52.14 23.06 -3.54
C THR A 95 51.47 23.29 -2.19
N ASP A 96 51.63 24.48 -1.61
CA ASP A 96 50.98 24.84 -0.34
C ASP A 96 49.46 24.99 -0.53
N ASP A 97 49.02 25.62 -1.63
CA ASP A 97 47.61 25.73 -2.01
C ASP A 97 47.00 24.35 -2.28
N ALA A 98 47.74 23.44 -2.92
CA ALA A 98 47.28 22.07 -3.15
C ALA A 98 47.17 21.25 -1.85
N PHE A 99 48.06 21.50 -0.88
CA PHE A 99 48.01 20.86 0.43
C PHE A 99 46.83 21.36 1.27
N GLU A 100 46.60 22.69 1.30
CA GLU A 100 45.45 23.29 1.97
C GLU A 100 44.12 22.85 1.34
N ALA A 101 44.05 22.81 0.00
CA ALA A 101 42.87 22.28 -0.71
C ALA A 101 42.60 20.81 -0.33
N SER A 102 43.65 19.97 -0.26
CA SER A 102 43.52 18.57 0.14
C SER A 102 43.02 18.43 1.58
N ARG A 103 43.47 19.30 2.48
CA ARG A 103 43.03 19.32 3.88
C ARG A 103 41.56 19.74 4.02
N ILE A 104 41.13 20.73 3.25
CA ILE A 104 39.73 21.18 3.22
C ILE A 104 38.83 20.09 2.64
N ILE A 105 39.25 19.40 1.57
CA ILE A 105 38.53 18.26 1.01
C ILE A 105 38.41 17.14 2.06
N ALA A 106 39.50 16.78 2.74
CA ALA A 106 39.47 15.75 3.77
C ALA A 106 38.54 16.10 4.95
N LEU A 107 38.49 17.38 5.34
CA LEU A 107 37.55 17.85 6.36
C LEU A 107 36.10 17.77 5.88
N ALA A 108 35.84 18.20 4.64
CA ALA A 108 34.52 18.16 4.03
C ALA A 108 34.03 16.71 3.86
N ASP A 109 34.90 15.79 3.43
CA ASP A 109 34.57 14.36 3.31
C ASP A 109 34.23 13.76 4.66
N ARG A 110 34.96 14.13 5.72
CA ARG A 110 34.66 13.69 7.08
C ARG A 110 33.29 14.19 7.55
N ASP A 111 33.02 15.48 7.37
CA ASP A 111 31.74 16.09 7.74
C ASP A 111 30.57 15.48 6.96
N ALA A 112 30.75 15.26 5.65
CA ALA A 112 29.77 14.58 4.81
C ALA A 112 29.50 13.14 5.30
N ASN A 113 30.54 12.40 5.69
CA ASN A 113 30.37 11.04 6.21
C ASN A 113 29.71 11.04 7.59
N ASP A 114 30.06 11.97 8.48
CA ASP A 114 29.48 12.10 9.82
C ASP A 114 27.98 12.47 9.73
N THR A 115 27.61 13.40 8.85
CA THR A 115 26.21 13.76 8.61
C THR A 115 25.40 12.61 7.99
N VAL A 116 25.98 11.86 7.05
CA VAL A 116 25.34 10.66 6.49
C VAL A 116 25.15 9.58 7.57
N ALA A 117 26.11 9.38 8.46
CA ALA A 117 26.00 8.43 9.56
C ALA A 117 24.92 8.84 10.57
N ALA A 118 24.85 10.14 10.92
CA ALA A 118 23.81 10.69 11.79
C ALA A 118 22.42 10.54 11.17
N ALA A 119 22.26 10.90 9.88
CA ALA A 119 21.01 10.78 9.15
C ALA A 119 20.55 9.32 9.05
N ARG A 120 21.47 8.37 8.80
CA ARG A 120 21.14 6.93 8.79
C ARG A 120 20.66 6.44 10.15
N THR A 121 21.28 6.91 11.23
CA THR A 121 20.89 6.54 12.59
C THR A 121 19.50 7.07 12.93
N GLN A 122 19.23 8.34 12.63
CA GLN A 122 17.91 8.95 12.82
C GLN A 122 16.84 8.27 11.96
N ALA A 123 17.13 7.98 10.69
CA ALA A 123 16.22 7.25 9.82
C ALA A 123 15.89 5.86 10.39
N SER A 124 16.91 5.14 10.88
CA SER A 124 16.73 3.82 11.51
C SER A 124 15.87 3.91 12.78
N GLN A 125 16.07 4.95 13.59
CA GLN A 125 15.23 5.20 14.77
C GLN A 125 13.77 5.46 14.38
N ILE A 126 13.53 6.34 13.40
CA ILE A 126 12.17 6.66 12.92
C ILE A 126 11.47 5.40 12.41
N VAL A 127 12.16 4.60 11.60
CA VAL A 127 11.63 3.35 11.05
C VAL A 127 11.30 2.36 12.17
N ASN A 128 12.19 2.20 13.16
CA ASN A 128 11.95 1.31 14.29
C ASN A 128 10.77 1.79 15.16
N THR A 129 10.66 3.09 15.41
CA THR A 129 9.51 3.64 16.16
C THR A 129 8.21 3.49 15.39
N ALA A 130 8.24 3.69 14.07
CA ALA A 130 7.07 3.52 13.22
C ALA A 130 6.63 2.05 13.18
N HIS A 131 7.57 1.11 13.11
CA HIS A 131 7.27 -0.31 13.20
C HIS A 131 6.70 -0.69 14.57
N ALA A 132 7.30 -0.23 15.67
CA ALA A 132 6.77 -0.49 17.01
C ALA A 132 5.34 0.06 17.19
N GLN A 133 5.08 1.28 16.72
CA GLN A 133 3.74 1.87 16.73
C GLN A 133 2.76 1.10 15.85
N ALA A 134 3.18 0.65 14.68
CA ALA A 134 2.35 -0.18 13.81
C ALA A 134 1.99 -1.51 14.49
N ASP A 135 2.95 -2.17 15.13
CA ASP A 135 2.72 -3.42 15.86
C ASP A 135 1.82 -3.24 17.08
N ASP A 136 1.93 -2.12 17.79
CA ASP A 136 1.01 -1.75 18.88
C ASP A 136 -0.41 -1.57 18.35
N LEU A 137 -0.58 -0.83 17.24
CA LEU A 137 -1.89 -0.61 16.61
C LEU A 137 -2.51 -1.90 16.09
N VAL A 138 -1.71 -2.80 15.51
CA VAL A 138 -2.20 -4.11 15.04
C VAL A 138 -2.67 -4.94 16.23
N ARG A 139 -1.91 -4.99 17.33
CA ARG A 139 -2.32 -5.71 18.55
C ARG A 139 -3.58 -5.13 19.16
N GLU A 140 -3.71 -3.80 19.21
CA GLU A 140 -4.92 -3.15 19.72
C GLU A 140 -6.14 -3.43 18.83
N ALA A 141 -5.97 -3.36 17.50
CA ALA A 141 -7.03 -3.68 16.55
C ALA A 141 -7.48 -5.14 16.66
N GLN A 142 -6.53 -6.08 16.78
CA GLN A 142 -6.82 -7.49 17.00
C GLN A 142 -7.55 -7.72 18.32
N GLY A 143 -7.07 -7.13 19.42
CA GLY A 143 -7.74 -7.25 20.72
C GLY A 143 -9.16 -6.68 20.72
N ARG A 144 -9.39 -5.55 20.03
CA ARG A 144 -10.75 -5.00 19.85
C ARG A 144 -11.63 -5.89 18.97
N ALA A 145 -11.09 -6.47 17.91
CA ALA A 145 -11.83 -7.40 17.05
C ALA A 145 -12.28 -8.64 17.85
N GLU A 146 -11.37 -9.26 18.61
CA GLU A 146 -11.69 -10.38 19.49
C GLU A 146 -12.74 -10.03 20.55
N GLN A 147 -12.67 -8.82 21.12
CA GLN A 147 -13.68 -8.33 22.07
C GLN A 147 -15.07 -8.20 21.42
N ILE A 148 -15.13 -7.62 20.22
CA ILE A 148 -16.38 -7.47 19.47
C ILE A 148 -16.95 -8.83 19.08
N GLU A 149 -16.11 -9.75 18.60
CA GLU A 149 -16.52 -11.12 18.27
C GLU A 149 -17.06 -11.84 19.51
N HIS A 150 -16.39 -11.72 20.65
CA HIS A 150 -16.86 -12.29 21.90
C HIS A 150 -18.20 -11.70 22.34
N GLU A 151 -18.36 -10.38 22.24
CA GLU A 151 -19.61 -9.70 22.56
C GLU A 151 -20.75 -10.14 21.65
N ILE A 152 -20.52 -10.24 20.34
CA ILE A 152 -21.51 -10.73 19.37
C ILE A 152 -21.87 -12.18 19.68
N ALA A 153 -20.89 -13.03 19.96
CA ALA A 153 -21.13 -14.42 20.34
C ALA A 153 -21.99 -14.53 21.61
N GLN A 154 -21.71 -13.70 22.63
CA GLN A 154 -22.53 -13.66 23.84
C GLN A 154 -23.96 -13.17 23.56
N ARG A 155 -24.11 -12.08 22.79
CA ARG A 155 -25.42 -11.51 22.45
C ARG A 155 -26.26 -12.46 21.60
N THR A 156 -25.64 -13.18 20.65
CA THR A 156 -26.32 -14.18 19.82
C THR A 156 -26.78 -15.36 20.66
N LEU A 157 -25.92 -15.91 21.54
CA LEU A 157 -26.32 -16.97 22.47
C LEU A 157 -27.47 -16.55 23.38
N ALA A 158 -27.43 -15.31 23.91
CA ALA A 158 -28.51 -14.78 24.74
C ALA A 158 -29.81 -14.62 23.93
N ALA A 159 -29.73 -14.10 22.69
CA ALA A 159 -30.89 -13.98 21.81
C ALA A 159 -31.49 -15.36 21.46
N GLU A 160 -30.65 -16.37 21.20
CA GLU A 160 -31.09 -17.73 20.96
C GLU A 160 -31.76 -18.37 22.18
N GLN A 161 -31.30 -18.07 23.39
CA GLN A 161 -31.99 -18.50 24.62
C GLN A 161 -33.39 -17.87 24.70
N VAL A 162 -33.50 -16.56 24.51
CA VAL A 162 -34.80 -15.86 24.50
C VAL A 162 -35.74 -16.46 23.46
N VAL A 163 -35.26 -16.72 22.24
CA VAL A 163 -36.08 -17.34 21.18
C VAL A 163 -36.52 -18.75 21.58
N ARG A 164 -35.63 -19.55 22.18
CA ARG A 164 -35.98 -20.89 22.69
C ARG A 164 -37.05 -20.84 23.77
N ASP A 165 -36.90 -19.94 24.74
CA ASP A 165 -37.86 -19.79 25.84
C ASP A 165 -39.23 -19.34 25.30
N LYS A 166 -39.26 -18.36 24.40
CA LYS A 166 -40.51 -17.92 23.75
C LYS A 166 -41.16 -19.01 22.91
N ARG A 167 -40.37 -19.86 22.26
CA ARG A 167 -40.89 -21.02 21.55
C ARG A 167 -41.52 -22.04 22.51
N ALA A 168 -40.87 -22.31 23.64
CA ALA A 168 -41.42 -23.21 24.66
C ALA A 168 -42.71 -22.66 25.29
N GLU A 169 -42.77 -21.35 25.56
CA GLU A 169 -44.00 -20.67 26.02
C GLU A 169 -45.13 -20.81 24.99
N ALA A 170 -44.85 -20.55 23.70
CA ALA A 170 -45.84 -20.68 22.63
C ALA A 170 -46.36 -22.13 22.51
N GLU A 171 -45.46 -23.12 22.56
CA GLU A 171 -45.84 -24.53 22.56
C GLU A 171 -46.71 -24.91 23.78
N ALA A 172 -46.46 -24.30 24.95
CA ALA A 172 -47.30 -24.49 26.13
C ALA A 172 -48.71 -23.91 25.92
N HIS A 173 -48.81 -22.70 25.35
CA HIS A 173 -50.10 -22.09 25.01
C HIS A 173 -50.88 -22.94 24.00
N ASP A 174 -50.21 -23.50 22.99
CA ASP A 174 -50.85 -24.38 22.00
C ASP A 174 -51.40 -25.65 22.64
N ARG A 175 -50.68 -26.25 23.60
CA ARG A 175 -51.19 -27.42 24.34
C ARG A 175 -52.45 -27.08 25.12
N VAL A 176 -52.49 -25.92 25.78
CA VAL A 176 -53.67 -25.45 26.50
C VAL A 176 -54.83 -25.23 25.53
N ARG A 177 -54.58 -24.55 24.40
CA ARG A 177 -55.59 -24.30 23.37
C ARG A 177 -56.20 -25.61 22.84
N ILE A 178 -55.36 -26.56 22.46
CA ILE A 178 -55.80 -27.88 21.96
C ILE A 178 -56.63 -28.62 23.01
N ASN A 179 -56.22 -28.60 24.28
CA ASN A 179 -57.00 -29.23 25.34
C ASN A 179 -58.37 -28.56 25.52
N MET A 180 -58.43 -27.23 25.49
CA MET A 180 -59.67 -26.47 25.62
C MET A 180 -60.59 -26.69 24.42
N GLU A 181 -60.04 -26.76 23.21
CA GLU A 181 -60.78 -27.11 21.99
C GLU A 181 -61.36 -28.53 22.07
N ARG A 182 -60.59 -29.49 22.63
CA ARG A 182 -61.09 -30.84 22.90
C ARG A 182 -62.24 -30.84 23.89
N GLN A 183 -62.14 -30.08 24.98
CA GLN A 183 -63.22 -29.93 25.97
C GLN A 183 -64.46 -29.30 25.35
N LEU A 184 -64.32 -28.28 24.51
CA LEU A 184 -65.44 -27.68 23.78
C LEU A 184 -66.10 -28.68 22.84
N ALA A 185 -65.32 -29.52 22.14
CA ALA A 185 -65.85 -30.57 21.29
C ALA A 185 -66.64 -31.62 22.10
N GLU A 186 -66.10 -32.04 23.26
CA GLU A 186 -66.75 -32.96 24.18
C GLU A 186 -68.05 -32.39 24.76
N LEU A 187 -68.07 -31.12 25.17
CA LEU A 187 -69.30 -30.46 25.64
C LEU A 187 -70.35 -30.38 24.53
N ARG A 188 -69.95 -30.07 23.29
CA ARG A 188 -70.86 -30.03 22.13
C ARG A 188 -71.43 -31.41 21.81
N SER A 189 -70.62 -32.47 21.89
CA SER A 189 -71.11 -33.84 21.69
C SER A 189 -72.08 -34.25 22.80
N LEU A 190 -71.76 -33.94 24.06
CA LEU A 190 -72.66 -34.19 25.19
C LEU A 190 -74.00 -33.47 25.00
N VAL A 191 -74.00 -32.18 24.67
CA VAL A 191 -75.24 -31.43 24.42
C VAL A 191 -76.06 -32.06 23.29
N THR A 192 -75.42 -32.51 22.21
CA THR A 192 -76.11 -33.17 21.10
C THR A 192 -76.68 -34.52 21.50
N GLU A 193 -75.93 -35.33 22.25
CA GLU A 193 -76.38 -36.61 22.78
C GLU A 193 -77.56 -36.44 23.75
N TYR A 194 -77.48 -35.50 24.70
CA TYR A 194 -78.56 -35.18 25.64
C TYR A 194 -79.83 -34.74 24.89
N ARG A 195 -79.70 -33.88 23.88
CA ARG A 195 -80.83 -33.45 23.05
C ARG A 195 -81.46 -34.62 22.32
N ASN A 196 -80.67 -35.47 21.67
CA ASN A 196 -81.17 -36.63 20.93
C ASN A 196 -81.89 -37.61 21.88
N ARG A 197 -81.29 -37.87 23.05
CA ARG A 197 -81.87 -38.75 24.08
C ARG A 197 -83.17 -38.19 24.65
N LEU A 198 -83.23 -36.87 24.88
CA LEU A 198 -84.45 -36.21 25.32
C LEU A 198 -85.54 -36.31 24.26
N GLN A 199 -85.20 -36.08 22.99
CA GLN A 199 -86.13 -36.20 21.87
C GLN A 199 -86.67 -37.63 21.75
N GLU A 200 -85.79 -38.64 21.77
CA GLU A 200 -86.19 -40.06 21.73
C GLU A 200 -87.08 -40.44 22.92
N ASN A 201 -86.79 -39.93 24.14
CA ASN A 201 -87.64 -40.20 25.30
C ASN A 201 -89.04 -39.57 25.16
N LEU A 202 -89.11 -38.34 24.65
CA LEU A 202 -90.38 -37.65 24.43
C LEU A 202 -91.20 -38.32 23.33
N ASP A 203 -90.57 -38.68 22.22
CA ASP A 203 -91.21 -39.40 21.10
C ASP A 203 -91.72 -40.77 21.57
N GLY A 204 -90.93 -41.50 22.36
CA GLY A 204 -91.36 -42.78 22.96
C GLY A 204 -92.55 -42.61 23.90
N ARG A 205 -92.52 -41.60 24.80
CA ARG A 205 -93.65 -41.30 25.70
C ARG A 205 -94.91 -40.89 24.92
N TRP A 206 -94.76 -40.11 23.86
CA TRP A 206 -95.88 -39.72 23.01
C TRP A 206 -96.48 -40.93 22.30
N HIS A 207 -95.64 -41.80 21.74
CA HIS A 207 -96.09 -43.03 21.07
C HIS A 207 -96.82 -43.98 22.03
N ASP A 208 -96.33 -44.12 23.27
CA ASP A 208 -97.02 -44.90 24.32
C ASP A 208 -98.40 -44.33 24.65
N ILE A 209 -98.52 -42.99 24.72
CA ILE A 209 -99.81 -42.31 24.96
C ILE A 209 -100.75 -42.54 23.78
N GLU A 210 -100.28 -42.37 22.55
CA GLU A 210 -101.06 -42.57 21.32
C GLU A 210 -101.54 -44.02 21.19
N HIS A 211 -100.67 -44.98 21.47
CA HIS A 211 -101.02 -46.40 21.49
C HIS A 211 -102.09 -46.71 22.55
N LYS A 212 -101.94 -46.19 23.79
CA LYS A 212 -102.96 -46.32 24.83
C LYS A 212 -104.28 -45.65 24.43
N ALA A 213 -104.23 -44.46 23.84
CA ALA A 213 -105.42 -43.77 23.34
C ALA A 213 -106.14 -44.60 22.28
N ASN A 214 -105.42 -45.14 21.28
CA ASN A 214 -106.01 -46.02 20.27
C ASN A 214 -106.59 -47.31 20.86
N GLN A 215 -105.94 -47.88 21.88
CA GLN A 215 -106.52 -49.01 22.63
C GLN A 215 -107.84 -48.64 23.30
N TYR A 216 -107.95 -47.46 23.92
CA TYR A 216 -109.22 -46.99 24.49
C TYR A 216 -110.29 -46.77 23.41
N HIS A 217 -109.94 -46.25 22.24
CA HIS A 217 -110.92 -46.03 21.16
C HIS A 217 -111.39 -47.32 20.47
N THR A 218 -110.50 -48.32 20.38
CA THR A 218 -110.82 -49.64 19.81
C THR A 218 -111.47 -50.58 20.82
N SER A 219 -111.36 -50.26 22.12
CA SER A 219 -112.17 -50.88 23.17
C SER A 219 -113.59 -50.32 23.09
N THR A 220 -114.53 -51.08 22.50
CA THR A 220 -115.95 -50.76 22.53
C THR A 220 -116.43 -50.46 23.96
N PRO A 221 -117.10 -49.31 24.23
CA PRO A 221 -117.51 -48.98 25.58
C PRO A 221 -118.65 -49.90 26.03
N THR A 222 -118.39 -50.71 27.07
CA THR A 222 -119.46 -51.25 27.91
C THR A 222 -120.11 -50.10 28.68
N PRO A 223 -121.45 -49.94 28.63
CA PRO A 223 -122.13 -48.90 29.40
C PRO A 223 -122.10 -49.27 30.89
N ILE A 224 -121.56 -48.39 31.72
CA ILE A 224 -121.69 -48.49 33.18
C ILE A 224 -121.99 -47.10 33.72
N ASP A 225 -123.14 -46.99 34.39
CA ASP A 225 -123.56 -45.88 35.25
C ASP A 225 -122.50 -45.55 36.31
N GLY A 226 -122.30 -44.26 36.59
CA GLY A 226 -121.72 -43.77 37.86
C GLY A 226 -120.36 -43.06 37.76
N PRO A 227 -120.18 -41.91 38.45
CA PRO A 227 -119.05 -41.02 38.22
C PRO A 227 -117.83 -41.46 39.03
N HIS A 228 -116.73 -41.78 38.35
CA HIS A 228 -115.42 -41.91 38.98
C HIS A 228 -114.41 -41.00 38.27
N GLN A 229 -114.13 -39.87 38.92
CA GLN A 229 -113.02 -38.98 38.57
C GLN A 229 -111.69 -39.66 38.96
N PRO A 230 -110.72 -39.83 38.05
CA PRO A 230 -109.37 -40.19 38.46
C PRO A 230 -108.68 -38.95 39.06
N ALA A 231 -108.39 -39.01 40.36
CA ALA A 231 -107.67 -38.00 41.10
C ALA A 231 -106.21 -37.90 40.60
N TRP A 232 -105.87 -36.76 40.00
CA TRP A 232 -104.48 -36.36 39.78
C TRP A 232 -103.84 -36.04 41.13
N GLN A 233 -102.77 -36.75 41.50
CA GLN A 233 -101.91 -36.38 42.62
C GLN A 233 -100.60 -35.78 42.08
N PRO A 234 -100.25 -34.54 42.44
CA PRO A 234 -98.95 -33.97 42.10
C PRO A 234 -97.90 -34.52 43.06
N ASN A 235 -96.92 -35.22 42.52
CA ASN A 235 -95.71 -35.63 43.22
C ASN A 235 -94.74 -34.44 43.31
N GLU A 236 -94.91 -33.64 44.35
CA GLU A 236 -93.88 -32.74 44.85
C GLU A 236 -92.82 -33.52 45.63
N ARG A 237 -91.53 -33.28 45.30
CA ARG A 237 -90.29 -33.44 46.11
C ARG A 237 -89.13 -33.78 45.14
N THR A 238 -87.99 -33.10 45.10
CA THR A 238 -87.36 -32.17 46.04
C THR A 238 -86.39 -31.28 45.28
N ALA A 239 -86.33 -30.02 45.69
CA ALA A 239 -85.31 -29.04 45.28
C ALA A 239 -83.90 -29.60 45.48
N ASN A 240 -83.13 -29.69 44.39
CA ASN A 240 -81.68 -29.87 44.48
C ASN A 240 -81.03 -28.51 44.73
N GLN A 241 -80.25 -28.46 45.80
CA GLN A 241 -79.46 -27.32 46.25
C GLN A 241 -78.43 -26.89 45.19
N PRO A 242 -78.04 -25.60 45.15
CA PRO A 242 -76.98 -25.15 44.26
C PRO A 242 -75.64 -25.62 44.83
N THR A 243 -74.89 -26.42 44.07
CA THR A 243 -73.51 -26.73 44.39
C THR A 243 -72.65 -25.48 44.18
N ASP A 244 -72.21 -24.97 45.31
CA ASP A 244 -71.12 -24.05 45.58
C ASP A 244 -70.05 -24.03 44.49
N ASN A 245 -69.92 -22.86 43.84
CA ASN A 245 -68.97 -22.58 42.79
C ASN A 245 -67.92 -21.61 43.35
N GLN A 246 -66.95 -22.13 44.10
CA GLN A 246 -65.72 -21.41 44.43
C GLN A 246 -64.52 -22.35 44.44
N ARG A 247 -63.84 -22.47 43.29
CA ARG A 247 -62.45 -22.94 43.28
C ARG A 247 -61.68 -22.50 42.03
N TRP A 248 -61.60 -21.19 41.78
CA TRP A 248 -60.62 -20.62 40.85
C TRP A 248 -60.15 -19.26 41.39
N SER A 249 -59.09 -19.28 42.21
CA SER A 249 -58.19 -18.15 42.38
C SER A 249 -56.79 -18.72 42.63
N ALA A 250 -56.02 -18.80 41.55
CA ALA A 250 -54.56 -18.77 41.55
C ALA A 250 -54.14 -17.38 41.11
#